data_AF-A0A453I8Z1-F1
#
_entry.id   AF-A0A453I8Z1-F1
#
_cell.length_a   1.000
_cell.length_b   1.000
_cell.length_c   1.000
_cell.angle_alpha   90.00
_cell.angle_beta   90.00
_cell.angle_gamma   90.00
#
_symmetry.space_group_name_H-M   'P 1'
#
loop_
_entity.id
_entity.type
_entity.pdbx_description
1 polymer ?
#
loop_
_entity_poly.entity_id
_entity_poly.type
_entity_poly.pdbx_seq_one_letter_code
_entity_poly.pdbx_strand_id
1 'polypeptide(L)'
;MQVYRCCEGALRLDPSGVIGVPLGAVDYYCGGECVVETEDVLNCVASALDGFSFHNGASVEGARYALRRGCSHTIKRGDFNALEPPMGDYPDIYGDYRGHGCRATPPRSINLLAFLGGAWLLLIQGR
;
A
#
# COMPACT_ATOMS: atom_id res chain seq x y z
N MET A 1 15.70 -15.11 -1.73
CA MET A 1 14.46 -14.47 -2.16
C MET A 1 14.42 -13.07 -1.55
N GLN A 2 14.56 -12.01 -2.34
CA GLN A 2 14.43 -10.65 -1.83
C GLN A 2 13.07 -10.14 -2.31
N VAL A 3 12.03 -10.41 -1.51
CA VAL A 3 10.63 -10.08 -1.84
C VAL A 3 10.44 -8.56 -1.84
N TYR A 4 11.27 -7.84 -1.09
CA TYR A 4 11.22 -6.40 -1.00
C TYR A 4 12.40 -5.74 -1.70
N ARG A 5 12.15 -4.98 -2.75
CA ARG A 5 13.21 -4.33 -3.54
C ARG A 5 12.91 -2.89 -3.90
N CYS A 6 11.65 -2.59 -4.20
CA CYS A 6 11.21 -1.31 -4.76
C CYS A 6 10.07 -0.68 -3.94
N CYS A 7 9.25 -1.46 -3.22
CA CYS A 7 8.19 -0.88 -2.40
C CYS A 7 8.74 -0.16 -1.17
N GLU A 8 8.21 1.03 -0.88
CA GLU A 8 8.56 1.79 0.31
C GLU A 8 8.14 1.02 1.57
N GLY A 9 9.01 1.00 2.59
CA GLY A 9 8.80 0.23 3.82
C GLY A 9 7.45 0.48 4.48
N ALA A 10 6.96 1.72 4.46
CA ALA A 10 5.68 2.12 5.05
C ALA A 10 4.45 1.58 4.33
N LEU A 11 4.59 1.12 3.07
CA LEU A 11 3.50 0.57 2.25
C LEU A 11 3.54 -0.95 2.19
N ARG A 12 4.56 -1.60 2.79
CA ARG A 12 4.71 -3.05 2.75
C ARG A 12 3.70 -3.71 3.67
N LEU A 13 3.16 -4.84 3.22
CA LEU A 13 2.44 -5.74 4.11
C LEU A 13 3.41 -6.30 5.14
N ASP A 14 3.00 -6.22 6.41
CA ASP A 14 3.73 -6.72 7.57
C ASP A 14 2.83 -7.67 8.40
N PRO A 15 3.34 -8.31 9.47
CA PRO A 15 2.58 -9.26 10.28
C PRO A 15 1.28 -8.72 10.91
N SER A 16 1.08 -7.40 10.98
CA SER A 16 -0.18 -6.78 11.41
C SER A 16 -1.36 -7.20 10.52
N GLY A 17 -1.11 -7.51 9.24
CA GLY A 17 -2.14 -7.83 8.25
C GLY A 17 -2.89 -6.62 7.72
N VAL A 18 -2.39 -5.41 7.99
CA VAL A 18 -2.98 -4.15 7.50
C VAL A 18 -2.30 -3.74 6.21
N ILE A 19 -3.07 -3.61 5.12
CA ILE A 19 -2.60 -3.02 3.86
C ILE A 19 -2.84 -1.50 3.95
N GLY A 20 -1.91 -0.81 4.60
CA GLY A 20 -2.01 0.61 5.00
C GLY A 20 -1.74 1.62 3.87
N VAL A 21 -2.42 1.50 2.74
CA VAL A 21 -2.21 2.39 1.58
C VAL A 21 -3.06 3.67 1.73
N PRO A 22 -2.44 4.86 1.86
CA PRO A 22 -3.20 6.10 1.94
C PRO A 22 -3.86 6.43 0.59
N LEU A 23 -4.99 7.14 0.61
CA LEU A 23 -5.76 7.50 -0.59
C LEU A 23 -4.90 8.16 -1.69
N GLY A 24 -3.95 9.01 -1.31
CA GLY A 24 -3.04 9.69 -2.24
C GLY A 24 -1.94 8.80 -2.86
N ALA A 25 -1.82 7.54 -2.43
CA ALA A 25 -0.82 6.59 -2.91
C ALA A 25 -1.43 5.36 -3.60
N VAL A 26 -2.76 5.25 -3.71
CA VAL A 26 -3.42 4.07 -4.28
C VAL A 26 -2.95 3.79 -5.70
N ASP A 27 -2.90 4.81 -6.56
CA ASP A 27 -2.47 4.62 -7.95
C ASP A 27 -0.98 4.28 -8.06
N TYR A 28 -0.15 4.84 -7.19
CA TYR A 28 1.28 4.49 -7.11
C TYR A 28 1.46 3.03 -6.66
N TYR A 29 0.72 2.62 -5.63
CA TYR A 29 0.81 1.29 -5.05
C TYR A 29 0.32 0.22 -6.04
N CYS A 30 -0.87 0.42 -6.61
CA CYS A 30 -1.51 -0.51 -7.55
C CYS A 30 -0.92 -0.45 -8.97
N GLY A 31 -0.21 0.63 -9.29
CA GLY A 31 0.43 0.86 -10.58
C GLY A 31 1.89 0.39 -10.66
N GLY A 32 2.44 -0.14 -9.57
CA GLY A 32 3.88 -0.34 -9.41
C GLY A 32 4.25 -1.61 -8.67
N GLU A 33 5.49 -1.67 -8.21
CA GLU A 33 6.07 -2.88 -7.61
C GLU A 33 5.42 -3.25 -6.26
N CYS A 34 4.81 -2.29 -5.54
CA CYS A 34 4.22 -2.56 -4.23
C CYS A 34 3.10 -3.60 -4.24
N VAL A 35 2.22 -3.59 -5.25
CA VAL A 35 1.16 -4.60 -5.37
C VAL A 35 1.76 -5.98 -5.68
N VAL A 36 2.81 -6.04 -6.51
CA VAL A 36 3.53 -7.28 -6.85
C VAL A 36 4.25 -7.85 -5.64
N GLU A 37 5.03 -7.04 -4.92
CA GLU A 37 5.75 -7.47 -3.71
C GLU A 37 4.77 -7.97 -2.64
N THR A 38 3.61 -7.32 -2.50
CA THR A 38 2.58 -7.74 -1.54
C THR A 38 1.97 -9.07 -1.93
N GLU A 39 1.69 -9.28 -3.21
CA GLU A 39 1.21 -10.57 -3.72
C GLU A 39 2.25 -11.68 -3.52
N ASP A 40 3.54 -11.39 -3.73
CA ASP A 40 4.65 -12.33 -3.50
C ASP A 40 4.76 -12.72 -2.02
N VAL A 41 4.60 -11.78 -1.08
CA VAL A 41 4.53 -12.09 0.36
C VAL A 41 3.37 -13.04 0.64
N LEU A 42 2.18 -12.74 0.13
CA LEU A 42 0.98 -13.56 0.34
C LEU A 42 1.15 -14.97 -0.24
N ASN A 43 1.74 -15.09 -1.43
CA ASN A 43 2.05 -16.37 -2.07
C ASN A 43 3.06 -17.17 -1.26
N CYS A 44 4.12 -16.52 -0.78
CA CYS A 44 5.14 -17.15 0.07
C CYS A 44 4.52 -17.72 1.35
N VAL A 45 3.74 -16.90 2.06
CA VAL A 45 3.10 -17.31 3.32
C VAL A 45 2.10 -18.44 3.09
N ALA A 46 1.23 -18.36 2.08
CA ALA A 46 0.31 -19.45 1.74
C ALA A 46 1.02 -20.76 1.41
N SER A 47 2.18 -20.70 0.74
CA SER A 47 2.95 -21.89 0.37
C SER A 47 3.69 -22.53 1.54
N ALA A 48 4.04 -21.74 2.56
CA ALA A 48 4.89 -22.19 3.66
C ALA A 48 4.09 -22.55 4.93
N LEU A 49 2.95 -21.90 5.17
CA LEU A 49 2.23 -21.93 6.43
C LEU A 49 0.74 -22.19 6.21
N ASP A 50 0.34 -23.45 6.39
CA ASP A 50 -1.08 -23.82 6.33
C ASP A 50 -1.86 -23.19 7.50
N GLY A 51 -3.06 -22.68 7.21
CA GLY A 51 -3.92 -22.02 8.20
C GLY A 51 -3.36 -20.71 8.77
N PHE A 52 -2.38 -20.08 8.12
CA PHE A 52 -1.83 -18.80 8.58
C PHE A 52 -2.89 -17.69 8.66
N SER A 53 -2.83 -16.94 9.76
CA SER A 53 -3.56 -15.69 9.95
C SER A 53 -2.63 -14.59 10.42
N PHE A 54 -2.86 -13.39 9.90
CA PHE A 54 -2.20 -12.18 10.39
C PHE A 54 -2.65 -11.81 11.80
N HIS A 55 -1.93 -10.90 12.46
CA HIS A 55 -2.27 -10.48 13.83
C HIS A 55 -3.65 -9.81 13.95
N ASN A 56 -4.14 -9.15 12.89
CA ASN A 56 -5.51 -8.63 12.84
C ASN A 56 -6.58 -9.71 12.62
N GLY A 57 -6.20 -10.98 12.45
CA GLY A 57 -7.10 -12.10 12.21
C GLY A 57 -7.43 -12.34 10.73
N ALA A 58 -6.90 -11.53 9.81
CA ALA A 58 -7.10 -11.77 8.38
C ALA A 58 -6.42 -13.06 7.95
N SER A 59 -7.10 -13.86 7.13
CA SER A 59 -6.47 -14.97 6.40
C SER A 59 -5.66 -14.42 5.23
N VAL A 60 -4.75 -15.24 4.69
CA VAL A 60 -4.03 -14.90 3.45
C VAL A 60 -5.01 -14.61 2.30
N GLU A 61 -6.10 -15.35 2.22
CA GLU A 61 -7.12 -15.15 1.19
C GLU A 61 -7.92 -13.85 1.39
N GLY A 62 -8.24 -13.50 2.64
CA GLY A 62 -8.86 -12.20 2.96
C GLY A 62 -7.97 -11.03 2.57
N ALA A 63 -6.66 -11.13 2.83
CA ALA A 63 -5.68 -10.13 2.42
C ALA A 63 -5.54 -10.03 0.89
N ARG A 64 -5.54 -11.17 0.16
CA ARG A 64 -5.56 -11.17 -1.31
C ARG A 64 -6.81 -10.51 -1.87
N TYR A 65 -7.97 -10.84 -1.32
CA TYR A 65 -9.22 -10.22 -1.72
C TYR A 65 -9.18 -8.70 -1.50
N ALA A 66 -8.66 -8.26 -0.36
CA ALA A 66 -8.48 -6.83 -0.09
C ALA A 66 -7.50 -6.14 -1.04
N LEU A 67 -6.41 -6.81 -1.41
CA LEU A 67 -5.46 -6.30 -2.40
C LEU A 67 -6.13 -6.11 -3.76
N ARG A 68 -6.89 -7.12 -4.23
CA ARG A 68 -7.66 -7.08 -5.47
C ARG A 68 -8.71 -5.97 -5.44
N ARG A 69 -9.42 -5.85 -4.32
CA ARG A 69 -10.41 -4.81 -4.04
C ARG A 69 -9.84 -3.41 -4.22
N GLY A 70 -8.84 -3.09 -3.41
CA GLY A 70 -8.26 -1.77 -3.38
C GLY A 70 -7.56 -1.39 -4.68
N CYS A 71 -7.08 -2.37 -5.47
CA CYS A 71 -6.43 -2.10 -6.76
C CYS A 71 -7.32 -2.20 -7.99
N SER A 72 -8.60 -2.53 -7.85
CA SER A 72 -9.51 -2.59 -9.00
C SER A 72 -9.91 -1.25 -9.60
N HIS A 73 -10.68 -1.33 -10.68
CA HIS A 73 -11.33 -0.20 -11.34
C HIS A 73 -12.79 -0.01 -10.89
N THR A 74 -13.17 -0.56 -9.74
CA THR A 74 -14.54 -0.42 -9.20
C THR A 74 -14.64 0.75 -8.23
N ILE A 75 -15.85 1.01 -7.72
CA ILE A 75 -16.07 2.02 -6.66
C ILE A 75 -15.36 1.67 -5.33
N LYS A 76 -14.88 0.44 -5.18
CA LYS A 76 -14.13 -0.03 -4.02
C LYS A 76 -12.61 0.15 -4.16
N ARG A 77 -12.11 0.80 -5.23
CA ARG A 77 -10.70 1.18 -5.36
C ARG A 77 -10.25 1.98 -4.13
N GLY A 78 -9.10 1.63 -3.56
CA GLY A 78 -8.59 2.20 -2.30
C GLY A 78 -9.13 1.55 -1.02
N ASP A 79 -10.11 0.64 -1.11
CA ASP A 79 -10.58 -0.15 0.03
C ASP A 79 -9.74 -1.43 0.17
N PHE A 80 -8.85 -1.43 1.17
CA PHE A 80 -7.96 -2.55 1.48
C PHE A 80 -8.30 -3.25 2.80
N ASN A 81 -9.56 -3.25 3.23
CA ASN A 81 -9.96 -3.95 4.44
C ASN A 81 -9.83 -5.49 4.30
N ALA A 82 -8.81 -6.10 4.90
CA ALA A 82 -8.54 -7.54 4.83
C ALA A 82 -9.53 -8.42 5.63
N LEU A 83 -10.35 -7.81 6.48
CA LEU A 83 -11.38 -8.49 7.26
C LEU A 83 -12.76 -8.47 6.58
N GLU A 84 -12.91 -7.71 5.50
CA GLU A 84 -14.14 -7.72 4.71
C GLU A 84 -14.26 -9.05 3.96
N PRO A 85 -15.35 -9.81 4.15
CA PRO A 85 -15.55 -11.07 3.45
C PRO A 85 -15.50 -10.90 1.93
N PRO A 86 -14.92 -11.85 1.19
CA PRO A 86 -15.00 -11.87 -0.26
C PRO A 86 -16.46 -11.83 -0.74
N MET A 87 -16.84 -10.76 -1.43
CA MET A 87 -18.12 -10.64 -2.12
C MET A 87 -17.90 -10.59 -3.63
N GLY A 88 -18.49 -11.55 -4.36
CA GLY A 88 -18.43 -11.64 -5.82
C GLY A 88 -17.05 -12.03 -6.38
N ASP A 89 -17.01 -12.23 -7.70
CA ASP A 89 -15.75 -12.45 -8.42
C ASP A 89 -15.03 -11.12 -8.61
N TYR A 90 -13.81 -11.03 -8.07
CA TYR A 90 -12.97 -9.86 -8.23
C TYR A 90 -12.00 -10.07 -9.39
N PRO A 91 -12.02 -9.20 -10.43
CA PRO A 91 -11.17 -9.38 -11.58
C PRO A 91 -9.70 -9.37 -11.18
N ASP A 92 -8.91 -10.17 -11.90
CA ASP A 92 -7.47 -10.25 -11.72
C ASP A 92 -6.85 -8.86 -11.92
N ILE A 93 -5.94 -8.47 -11.01
CA ILE A 93 -5.31 -7.14 -10.99
C ILE A 93 -4.34 -6.94 -12.17
N TYR A 94 -4.04 -7.99 -12.95
CA TYR A 94 -3.04 -7.93 -14.02
C TYR A 94 -3.59 -7.38 -15.34
N GLY A 95 -3.27 -6.12 -15.62
CA GLY A 95 -3.04 -5.65 -16.98
C GLY A 95 -1.55 -5.71 -17.30
N ASP A 96 -1.14 -6.57 -18.24
CA ASP A 96 0.09 -6.55 -19.05
C ASP A 96 1.49 -6.34 -18.39
N TYR A 97 1.66 -6.07 -17.09
CA TYR A 97 2.94 -5.66 -16.49
C TYR A 97 4.15 -6.52 -16.92
N ARG A 98 4.88 -6.04 -17.93
CA ARG A 98 6.18 -6.56 -18.35
C ARG A 98 7.24 -5.95 -17.43
N GLY A 99 7.76 -6.78 -16.54
CA GLY A 99 8.79 -6.42 -15.56
C GLY A 99 10.03 -5.80 -16.19
N HIS A 100 10.24 -4.52 -15.93
CA HIS A 100 11.44 -3.77 -16.26
C HIS A 100 11.84 -2.85 -15.09
N GLY A 101 12.46 -3.41 -14.05
CA GLY A 101 13.15 -2.69 -12.98
C GLY A 101 12.25 -1.80 -12.10
N CYS A 102 12.79 -1.31 -10.96
CA CYS A 102 12.06 -0.42 -10.07
C CYS A 102 11.64 0.87 -10.82
N ARG A 103 10.40 0.97 -11.28
CA ARG A 103 9.85 2.22 -11.84
C ARG A 103 9.45 3.13 -10.68
N ALA A 104 10.44 3.85 -10.15
CA ALA A 104 10.24 4.83 -9.09
C ALA A 104 9.94 6.21 -9.69
N THR A 105 8.68 6.61 -9.72
CA THR A 105 8.32 8.02 -9.54
C THR A 105 7.46 8.12 -8.28
N PRO A 106 8.06 8.32 -7.10
CA PRO A 106 7.29 8.66 -5.93
C PRO A 106 6.55 9.98 -6.18
N PRO A 107 5.31 10.16 -5.70
CA PRO A 107 4.71 11.48 -5.65
C PRO A 107 5.62 12.39 -4.81
N ARG A 108 5.98 13.55 -5.37
CA ARG A 108 6.82 14.54 -4.70
C ARG A 108 6.17 14.93 -3.37
N SER A 109 6.76 14.48 -2.27
CA SER A 109 6.73 15.06 -0.92
C SER A 109 5.45 15.80 -0.53
N ILE A 110 4.56 15.13 0.22
CA ILE A 110 3.61 15.86 1.08
C ILE A 110 4.41 16.36 2.28
N ASN A 111 5.06 17.51 2.12
CA ASN A 111 5.55 18.31 3.25
C ASN A 111 4.38 19.17 3.74
N LEU A 112 3.47 18.56 4.49
CA LEU A 112 2.49 19.30 5.29
C LEU A 112 3.15 19.59 6.65
N LEU A 113 3.85 20.73 6.77
CA LEU A 113 4.17 21.49 8.00
C LEU A 113 5.51 22.25 7.85
N ALA A 114 5.46 23.50 7.40
CA ALA A 114 6.52 24.48 7.66
C ALA A 114 6.03 25.92 7.45
N PHE A 115 4.99 26.37 8.17
CA PHE A 115 4.73 27.81 8.33
C PHE A 115 4.14 28.13 9.71
N LEU A 116 4.94 27.91 10.77
CA LEU A 116 4.75 28.61 12.05
C LEU A 116 6.12 29.04 12.55
N GLY A 117 6.59 30.21 12.13
CA GLY A 117 7.86 30.75 12.60
C GLY A 117 8.38 31.89 11.74
N GLY A 118 7.67 33.02 11.70
CA GLY A 118 8.14 34.16 10.91
C GLY A 118 7.35 35.45 11.08
N ALA A 119 6.74 35.71 12.24
CA ALA A 119 6.07 36.99 12.50
C ALA A 119 6.54 37.68 13.79
N TRP A 120 7.50 37.09 14.52
CA TRP A 120 7.98 37.63 15.80
C TRP A 120 9.29 38.44 15.70
N LEU A 121 9.88 38.58 14.51
CA LEU A 121 11.13 39.33 14.32
C LEU A 121 10.93 40.77 13.81
N LEU A 122 9.69 41.22 13.54
CA LEU A 122 9.43 42.58 13.06
C LEU A 122 9.06 43.59 14.18
N LEU A 123 9.04 43.19 15.45
CA LEU A 123 8.68 44.08 16.58
C LEU A 123 9.88 44.61 17.37
N ILE A 124 11.13 44.39 16.93
CA ILE A 124 12.34 44.86 17.65
C ILE A 124 13.16 45.90 16.87
N GLN A 125 12.67 46.41 15.72
CA GLN A 125 13.34 47.47 14.95
C GLN A 125 12.48 48.73 14.74
N GLY A 126 11.58 49.03 15.66
CA GLY A 126 10.85 50.30 15.69
C GLY A 126 11.05 50.98 17.04
N ARG A 127 12.24 51.53 17.27
CA ARG A 127 12.53 52.45 18.36
C ARG A 127 12.69 53.85 17.78
#